data_AF-A0A6S7HQ75-F1
#
_entry.id   AF-A0A6S7HQ75-F1
#
_cell.length_a   1.000
_cell.length_b   1.000
_cell.length_c   1.000
_cell.angle_alpha   90.00
_cell.angle_beta   90.00
_cell.angle_gamma   90.00
#
_symmetry.space_group_name_H-M   'P 1'
#
loop_
_entity.id
_entity.type
_entity.pdbx_description
1 polymer ?
#
loop_
_entity_poly.entity_id
_entity_poly.type
_entity_poly.pdbx_seq_one_letter_code
_entity_poly.pdbx_strand_id
1 'polypeptide(L)'
;RISLFSIIRGPKFIIHTCFVSITTLRSFLFTGTINTLLKRLTDNERKVDFYLTILGLIQFTGIVLAFVPGFLLDWSPADRHRNFSIIISFVLTGLISILVTVGLLIPVLKLQIFSFLLYAFLRSFLYSSHGSFIMKEFPLYHAGALNGLSLLVSAVVSLFQIPMFALLDGPYNGDPTWVNVGLLVVQILVMVHPVYLWKCSKNEDKSSNNTLKIMDYGDTKL
;
A
#
# COMPACT_ATOMS: atom_id res chain seq x y z
N ARG A 1 -6.63 26.05 16.11
CA ARG A 1 -6.42 25.35 14.81
C ARG A 1 -5.23 24.44 14.96
N ILE A 2 -5.33 23.17 14.56
CA ILE A 2 -4.18 22.25 14.57
C ILE A 2 -3.19 22.72 13.50
N SER A 3 -1.92 22.87 13.84
CA SER A 3 -0.89 23.27 12.88
C SER A 3 -0.51 22.08 11.97
N LEU A 4 -0.37 22.32 10.67
CA LEU A 4 0.11 21.34 9.68
C LEU A 4 1.38 20.62 10.16
N PHE A 5 2.33 21.37 10.71
CA PHE A 5 3.62 20.83 11.14
C PHE A 5 3.51 19.88 12.33
N SER A 6 2.51 20.10 13.20
CA SER A 6 2.18 19.17 14.29
C SER A 6 1.63 17.85 13.77
N ILE A 7 0.89 17.88 12.65
CA ILE A 7 0.35 16.67 12.01
C ILE A 7 1.47 15.88 11.33
N ILE A 8 2.37 16.57 10.61
CA ILE A 8 3.49 15.95 9.90
C ILE A 8 4.44 15.22 10.87
N ARG A 9 4.69 15.79 12.05
CA ARG A 9 5.48 15.15 13.11
C ARG A 9 4.72 14.09 13.90
N GLY A 10 3.42 13.94 13.65
CA GLY A 10 2.59 12.96 14.33
C GLY A 10 2.94 11.53 13.93
N PRO A 11 2.96 10.57 14.88
CA PRO A 11 3.32 9.18 14.60
C PRO A 11 2.37 8.52 13.59
N LYS A 12 1.07 8.87 13.60
CA LYS A 12 0.08 8.40 12.63
C LYS A 12 0.50 8.73 11.19
N PHE A 13 0.89 9.98 10.92
CA PHE A 13 1.29 10.40 9.59
C PHE A 13 2.62 9.76 9.17
N ILE A 14 3.62 9.73 10.08
CA ILE A 14 4.94 9.17 9.78
C ILE A 14 4.84 7.67 9.44
N ILE A 15 4.20 6.87 10.29
CA ILE A 15 4.06 5.42 10.07
C ILE A 15 3.28 5.16 8.77
N HIS A 16 2.23 5.95 8.52
CA HIS A 16 1.45 5.87 7.29
C HIS A 16 2.27 6.20 6.04
N THR A 17 2.99 7.32 6.04
CA THR A 17 3.84 7.71 4.91
C THR A 17 4.96 6.71 4.68
N CYS A 18 5.55 6.12 5.72
CA CYS A 18 6.50 5.01 5.57
C CYS A 18 5.85 3.81 4.86
N PHE A 19 4.62 3.44 5.23
CA PHE A 19 3.87 2.36 4.56
C PHE A 19 3.63 2.62 3.09
N VAL A 20 3.14 3.83 2.76
CA VAL A 20 2.87 4.21 1.38
C VAL A 20 4.17 4.28 0.58
N SER A 21 5.26 4.81 1.18
CA SER A 21 6.55 4.96 0.52
C SER A 21 7.17 3.62 0.15
N ILE A 22 7.17 2.65 1.06
CA ILE A 22 7.76 1.33 0.82
C ILE A 22 6.93 0.54 -0.20
N THR A 23 5.60 0.59 -0.11
CA THR A 23 4.72 -0.08 -1.08
C THR A 23 4.81 0.56 -2.48
N THR A 24 5.00 1.88 -2.53
CA THR A 24 5.25 2.61 -3.77
C THR A 24 6.60 2.23 -4.37
N LEU A 25 7.68 2.22 -3.59
CA LEU A 25 9.01 1.76 -4.04
C LEU A 25 8.95 0.36 -4.65
N ARG A 26 8.20 -0.57 -4.02
CA ARG A 26 7.99 -1.91 -4.59
C ARG A 26 7.34 -1.88 -5.96
N SER A 27 6.36 -1.01 -6.17
CA SER A 27 5.63 -0.87 -7.43
C SER A 27 6.53 -0.34 -8.56
N PHE A 28 7.42 0.59 -8.21
CA PHE A 28 8.47 1.08 -9.10
C PHE A 28 9.46 -0.02 -9.47
N LEU A 29 9.98 -0.77 -8.47
CA LEU A 29 10.88 -1.90 -8.70
C LEU A 29 10.24 -3.02 -9.52
N PHE A 30 8.96 -3.30 -9.31
CA PHE A 30 8.20 -4.24 -10.14
C PHE A 30 8.27 -3.82 -11.62
N THR A 31 7.96 -2.57 -11.90
CA THR A 31 7.90 -2.05 -13.27
C THR A 31 9.29 -2.01 -13.92
N GLY A 32 10.34 -1.72 -13.17
CA GLY A 32 11.71 -1.73 -13.72
C GLY A 32 12.34 -3.12 -13.85
N THR A 33 12.00 -4.10 -13.00
CA THR A 33 12.55 -5.47 -13.09
C THR A 33 11.78 -6.39 -14.03
N ILE A 34 10.51 -6.10 -14.35
CA ILE A 34 9.67 -7.07 -15.05
C ILE A 34 10.19 -7.44 -16.45
N ASN A 35 10.76 -6.49 -17.17
CA ASN A 35 11.33 -6.77 -18.50
C ASN A 35 12.51 -7.75 -18.38
N THR A 36 13.44 -7.48 -17.47
CA THR A 36 14.59 -8.36 -17.20
C THR A 36 14.15 -9.74 -16.70
N LEU A 37 13.14 -9.79 -15.83
CA LEU A 37 12.57 -11.05 -15.35
C LEU A 37 11.96 -11.86 -16.52
N LEU A 38 11.16 -11.24 -17.38
CA LEU A 38 10.56 -11.93 -18.53
C LEU A 38 11.63 -12.43 -19.51
N LYS A 39 12.66 -11.63 -19.81
CA LYS A 39 13.79 -12.05 -20.64
C LYS A 39 14.54 -13.25 -20.07
N ARG A 40 14.64 -13.35 -18.74
CA ARG A 40 15.22 -14.53 -18.08
C ARG A 40 14.32 -15.77 -18.12
N LEU A 41 13.00 -15.58 -18.14
CA LEU A 41 12.04 -16.69 -18.16
C LEU A 41 11.79 -17.24 -19.57
N THR A 42 12.12 -16.48 -20.62
CA THR A 42 11.96 -16.92 -22.00
C THR A 42 12.97 -16.22 -22.93
N ASP A 43 13.73 -17.00 -23.69
CA ASP A 43 14.67 -16.47 -24.71
C ASP A 43 13.96 -15.92 -25.96
N ASN A 44 12.65 -16.11 -26.08
CA ASN A 44 11.86 -15.64 -27.22
C ASN A 44 11.33 -14.21 -26.98
N GLU A 45 11.91 -13.24 -27.69
CA GLU A 45 11.53 -11.82 -27.63
C GLU A 45 10.03 -11.60 -27.88
N ARG A 46 9.42 -12.33 -28.82
CA ARG A 46 7.97 -12.21 -29.09
C ARG A 46 7.11 -12.58 -27.89
N LYS A 47 7.57 -13.53 -27.06
CA LYS A 47 6.86 -13.89 -25.82
C LYS A 47 7.03 -12.79 -24.79
N VAL A 48 8.21 -12.19 -24.65
CA VAL A 48 8.42 -11.07 -23.74
C VAL A 48 7.47 -9.92 -24.08
N ASP A 49 7.43 -9.51 -25.35
CA ASP A 49 6.56 -8.42 -25.82
C ASP A 49 5.07 -8.75 -25.62
N PHE A 50 4.67 -10.00 -25.84
CA PHE A 50 3.31 -10.46 -25.58
C PHE A 50 2.92 -10.32 -24.11
N TYR A 51 3.79 -10.73 -23.18
CA TYR A 51 3.53 -10.60 -21.73
C TYR A 51 3.55 -9.14 -21.26
N LEU A 52 4.43 -8.30 -21.81
CA LEU A 52 4.42 -6.85 -21.54
C LEU A 52 3.15 -6.18 -22.07
N THR A 53 2.65 -6.61 -23.23
CA THR A 53 1.37 -6.15 -23.78
C THR A 53 0.21 -6.55 -22.86
N ILE A 54 0.19 -7.79 -22.37
CA ILE A 54 -0.79 -8.25 -21.37
C ILE A 54 -0.71 -7.40 -20.10
N LEU A 55 0.50 -7.14 -19.60
CA LEU A 55 0.70 -6.29 -18.44
C LEU A 55 0.11 -4.89 -18.67
N GLY A 56 0.35 -4.28 -19.83
CA GLY A 56 -0.23 -2.99 -20.21
C GLY A 56 -1.76 -3.03 -20.24
N LEU A 57 -2.35 -4.08 -20.81
CA LEU A 57 -3.80 -4.25 -20.85
C LEU A 57 -4.40 -4.41 -19.45
N ILE A 58 -3.79 -5.23 -18.59
CA ILE A 58 -4.22 -5.43 -17.20
C ILE A 58 -4.11 -4.11 -16.39
N GLN A 59 -3.09 -3.30 -16.64
CA GLN A 59 -2.97 -2.00 -15.99
C GLN A 59 -4.07 -1.04 -16.44
N PHE A 60 -4.48 -1.09 -17.70
CA PHE A 60 -5.60 -0.30 -18.22
C PHE A 60 -6.93 -0.74 -17.61
N THR A 61 -7.15 -2.04 -17.46
CA THR A 61 -8.32 -2.56 -16.72
C THR A 61 -8.25 -2.26 -15.22
N GLY A 62 -7.09 -1.83 -14.71
CA GLY A 62 -6.90 -1.29 -13.37
C GLY A 62 -7.87 -0.17 -12.99
N ILE A 63 -8.39 0.59 -13.97
CA ILE A 63 -9.45 1.58 -13.77
C ILE A 63 -10.73 0.92 -13.24
N VAL A 64 -11.13 -0.23 -13.83
CA VAL A 64 -12.28 -1.01 -13.36
C VAL A 64 -11.96 -1.66 -12.01
N LEU A 65 -10.72 -2.11 -11.82
CA LEU A 65 -10.29 -2.68 -10.53
C LEU A 65 -10.32 -1.65 -9.40
N ALA A 66 -10.22 -0.35 -9.69
CA ALA A 66 -10.31 0.71 -8.69
C ALA A 66 -11.69 0.82 -8.02
N PHE A 67 -12.74 0.27 -8.63
CA PHE A 67 -14.06 0.19 -7.99
C PHE A 67 -14.04 -0.72 -6.76
N VAL A 68 -13.27 -1.80 -6.79
CA VAL A 68 -13.21 -2.78 -5.69
C VAL A 68 -12.76 -2.17 -4.36
N PRO A 69 -11.61 -1.46 -4.27
CA PRO A 69 -11.24 -0.79 -3.03
C PRO A 69 -12.19 0.36 -2.68
N GLY A 70 -12.81 1.02 -3.67
CA GLY A 70 -13.84 2.04 -3.43
C GLY A 70 -15.05 1.48 -2.67
N PHE A 71 -15.66 0.41 -3.20
CA PHE A 71 -16.77 -0.30 -2.53
C PHE A 71 -16.38 -0.81 -1.15
N LEU A 72 -15.15 -1.34 -1.00
CA LEU A 72 -14.66 -1.80 0.29
C LEU A 72 -14.55 -0.66 1.32
N LEU A 73 -14.09 0.53 0.89
CA LEU A 73 -13.92 1.69 1.76
C LEU A 73 -15.27 2.34 2.12
N ASP A 74 -16.26 2.27 1.24
CA ASP A 74 -17.63 2.74 1.47
C ASP A 74 -18.46 1.73 2.29
N TRP A 75 -18.06 0.46 2.30
CA TRP A 75 -18.70 -0.56 3.14
C TRP A 75 -18.47 -0.23 4.61
N SER A 76 -19.50 0.30 5.29
CA SER A 76 -19.50 0.58 6.72
C SER A 76 -20.41 -0.42 7.44
N PRO A 77 -19.88 -1.47 8.09
CA PRO A 77 -20.71 -2.37 8.89
C PRO A 77 -21.36 -1.62 10.06
N ALA A 78 -22.67 -1.85 10.27
CA ALA A 78 -23.52 -1.08 11.20
C ALA A 78 -23.00 -1.02 12.65
N ASP A 79 -22.24 -2.03 13.09
CA ASP A 79 -21.74 -2.15 14.47
C ASP A 79 -20.26 -1.76 14.65
N ARG A 80 -19.58 -1.25 13.61
CA ARG A 80 -18.14 -0.97 13.68
C ARG A 80 -17.81 0.41 13.16
N HIS A 81 -16.94 1.13 13.89
CA HIS A 81 -16.46 2.44 13.49
C HIS A 81 -15.96 2.43 12.03
N ARG A 82 -16.30 3.48 11.27
CA ARG A 82 -15.93 3.69 9.87
C ARG A 82 -14.42 3.51 9.59
N ASN A 83 -13.56 3.52 10.62
CA ASN A 83 -12.10 3.30 10.51
C ASN A 83 -11.77 1.84 10.17
N PHE A 84 -12.68 0.91 10.43
CA PHE A 84 -12.50 -0.52 10.19
C PHE A 84 -12.25 -0.84 8.72
N SER A 85 -13.02 -0.24 7.81
CA SER A 85 -12.90 -0.47 6.36
C SER A 85 -11.52 -0.03 5.86
N ILE A 86 -11.02 1.11 6.33
CA ILE A 86 -9.68 1.60 6.01
C ILE A 86 -8.59 0.66 6.53
N ILE A 87 -8.73 0.16 7.76
CA ILE A 87 -7.77 -0.80 8.34
C ILE A 87 -7.74 -2.08 7.50
N ILE A 88 -8.91 -2.63 7.14
CA ILE A 88 -8.99 -3.81 6.26
C ILE A 88 -8.32 -3.52 4.92
N SER A 89 -8.60 -2.37 4.30
CA SER A 89 -8.01 -2.02 3.01
C SER A 89 -6.48 -1.98 3.08
N PHE A 90 -5.88 -1.49 4.17
CA PHE A 90 -4.42 -1.55 4.37
C PHE A 90 -3.90 -2.96 4.63
N VAL A 91 -4.63 -3.80 5.38
CA VAL A 91 -4.26 -5.22 5.56
C VAL A 91 -4.26 -5.94 4.21
N LEU A 92 -5.32 -5.77 3.42
CA LEU A 92 -5.42 -6.34 2.07
C LEU A 92 -4.30 -5.81 1.16
N THR A 93 -4.04 -4.49 1.18
CA THR A 93 -2.94 -3.89 0.42
C THR A 93 -1.61 -4.57 0.74
N GLY A 94 -1.30 -4.78 2.03
CA GLY A 94 -0.06 -5.45 2.43
C GLY A 94 -0.03 -6.92 2.02
N LEU A 95 -1.15 -7.65 2.15
CA LEU A 95 -1.23 -9.07 1.78
C LEU A 95 -1.03 -9.25 0.28
N ILE A 96 -1.67 -8.40 -0.54
CA ILE A 96 -1.49 -8.40 -2.00
C ILE A 96 -0.04 -8.05 -2.33
N SER A 97 0.57 -7.08 -1.63
CA SER A 97 1.99 -6.71 -1.83
C SER A 97 2.93 -7.89 -1.62
N ILE A 98 2.75 -8.62 -0.52
CA ILE A 98 3.50 -9.84 -0.19
C ILE A 98 3.28 -10.89 -1.29
N LEU A 99 2.03 -11.11 -1.69
CA LEU A 99 1.69 -12.12 -2.70
C LEU A 99 2.31 -11.79 -4.07
N VAL A 100 2.36 -10.51 -4.47
CA VAL A 100 3.06 -10.07 -5.68
C VAL A 100 4.56 -10.35 -5.57
N THR A 101 5.17 -10.12 -4.41
CA THR A 101 6.60 -10.43 -4.18
C THR A 101 6.90 -11.92 -4.20
N VAL A 102 6.07 -12.74 -3.56
CA VAL A 102 6.18 -14.20 -3.63
C VAL A 102 5.97 -14.70 -5.07
N GLY A 103 5.00 -14.14 -5.79
CA GLY A 103 4.76 -14.46 -7.20
C GLY A 103 5.95 -14.14 -8.11
N LEU A 104 6.69 -13.05 -7.83
CA LEU A 104 7.93 -12.73 -8.55
C LEU A 104 9.12 -13.64 -8.22
N LEU A 105 9.13 -14.29 -7.05
CA LEU A 105 10.19 -15.21 -6.66
C LEU A 105 10.06 -16.57 -7.35
N ILE A 106 8.86 -16.92 -7.83
CA ILE A 106 8.60 -18.18 -8.54
C ILE A 106 8.84 -17.94 -10.04
N PRO A 107 9.91 -18.50 -10.64
CA PRO A 107 10.28 -18.23 -12.03
C PRO A 107 9.43 -19.04 -13.02
N VAL A 108 8.10 -18.89 -12.97
CA VAL A 108 7.15 -19.59 -13.83
C VAL A 108 6.40 -18.59 -14.70
N LEU A 109 6.66 -18.64 -16.00
CA LEU A 109 6.12 -17.67 -16.97
C LEU A 109 4.58 -17.57 -16.92
N LYS A 110 3.87 -18.69 -16.81
CA LYS A 110 2.39 -18.70 -16.75
C LYS A 110 1.84 -18.06 -15.47
N LEU A 111 2.56 -18.20 -14.34
CA LEU A 111 2.17 -17.63 -13.06
C LEU A 111 2.31 -16.11 -13.05
N GLN A 112 3.13 -15.56 -13.96
CA GLN A 112 3.41 -14.14 -14.02
C GLN A 112 2.19 -13.29 -14.41
N ILE A 113 1.25 -13.84 -15.20
CA ILE A 113 -0.02 -13.17 -15.51
C ILE A 113 -0.83 -12.95 -14.22
N PHE A 114 -0.80 -13.90 -13.29
CA PHE A 114 -1.46 -13.74 -11.99
C PHE A 114 -0.77 -12.66 -11.14
N SER A 115 0.56 -12.61 -11.13
CA SER A 115 1.34 -11.53 -10.51
C SER A 115 1.00 -10.15 -11.10
N PHE A 116 0.70 -10.07 -12.40
CA PHE A 116 0.31 -8.82 -13.07
C PHE A 116 -1.06 -8.33 -12.61
N LEU A 117 -2.02 -9.25 -12.51
CA LEU A 117 -3.35 -8.95 -12.00
C LEU A 117 -3.29 -8.48 -10.54
N LEU A 118 -2.55 -9.20 -9.70
CA LEU A 118 -2.34 -8.81 -8.31
C LEU A 118 -1.62 -7.46 -8.18
N TYR A 119 -0.65 -7.18 -9.04
CA TYR A 119 0.03 -5.88 -9.08
C TYR A 119 -0.93 -4.74 -9.42
N ALA A 120 -1.84 -4.94 -10.38
CA ALA A 120 -2.87 -3.95 -10.69
C ALA A 120 -3.79 -3.70 -9.48
N PHE A 121 -4.21 -4.76 -8.79
CA PHE A 121 -4.98 -4.64 -7.53
C PHE A 121 -4.20 -3.91 -6.44
N LEU A 122 -2.93 -4.27 -6.21
CA LEU A 122 -2.06 -3.64 -5.23
C LEU A 122 -2.03 -2.13 -5.44
N ARG A 123 -1.83 -1.70 -6.69
CA ARG A 123 -1.74 -0.29 -7.04
C ARG A 123 -3.05 0.44 -6.77
N SER A 124 -4.19 -0.13 -7.17
CA SER A 124 -5.51 0.46 -6.92
C SER A 124 -5.83 0.57 -5.43
N PHE A 125 -5.58 -0.50 -4.66
CA PHE A 125 -5.79 -0.52 -3.21
C PHE A 125 -4.90 0.48 -2.47
N LEU A 126 -3.62 0.57 -2.84
CA LEU A 126 -2.66 1.47 -2.19
C LEU A 126 -3.11 2.93 -2.29
N TYR A 127 -3.37 3.42 -3.50
CA TYR A 127 -3.70 4.84 -3.71
C TYR A 127 -5.11 5.20 -3.25
N SER A 128 -6.08 4.30 -3.43
CA SER A 128 -7.45 4.50 -2.94
C SER A 128 -7.47 4.57 -1.41
N SER A 129 -6.82 3.62 -0.73
CA SER A 129 -6.75 3.61 0.75
C SER A 129 -5.96 4.80 1.29
N HIS A 130 -4.87 5.19 0.62
CA HIS A 130 -4.08 6.37 0.98
C HIS A 130 -4.94 7.64 0.96
N GLY A 131 -5.62 7.91 -0.16
CA GLY A 131 -6.47 9.08 -0.30
C GLY A 131 -7.59 9.12 0.74
N SER A 132 -8.31 8.01 0.91
CA SER A 132 -9.39 7.90 1.91
C SER A 132 -8.89 8.03 3.35
N PHE A 133 -7.69 7.54 3.67
CA PHE A 133 -7.09 7.72 4.98
C PHE A 133 -6.76 9.19 5.25
N ILE A 134 -6.07 9.87 4.33
CA ILE A 134 -5.69 11.27 4.52
C ILE A 134 -6.91 12.17 4.69
N MET A 135 -7.96 11.98 3.87
CA MET A 135 -9.17 12.77 3.92
C MET A 135 -9.98 12.57 5.21
N LYS A 136 -9.84 11.41 5.85
CA LYS A 136 -10.65 11.05 7.01
C LYS A 136 -9.94 11.27 8.34
N GLU A 137 -8.65 10.97 8.40
CA GLU A 137 -7.86 11.06 9.63
C GLU A 137 -7.42 12.50 9.94
N PHE A 138 -7.24 13.31 8.89
CA PHE A 138 -6.71 14.68 9.03
C PHE A 138 -7.73 15.74 8.61
N PRO A 139 -7.63 16.98 9.14
CA PRO A 139 -8.52 18.07 8.77
C PRO A 139 -8.50 18.35 7.26
N LEU A 140 -9.70 18.46 6.65
CA LEU A 140 -9.86 18.61 5.19
C LEU A 140 -9.09 19.80 4.59
N TYR A 141 -8.93 20.90 5.33
CA TYR A 141 -8.16 22.07 4.89
C TYR A 141 -6.66 21.76 4.63
N HIS A 142 -6.10 20.74 5.29
CA HIS A 142 -4.71 20.32 5.11
C HIS A 142 -4.57 19.04 4.28
N ALA A 143 -5.67 18.38 3.89
CA ALA A 143 -5.65 17.08 3.23
C ALA A 143 -4.84 17.09 1.92
N GLY A 144 -5.00 18.13 1.09
CA GLY A 144 -4.24 18.26 -0.16
C GLY A 144 -2.72 18.36 0.07
N ALA A 145 -2.30 19.15 1.07
CA ALA A 145 -0.88 19.31 1.41
C ALA A 145 -0.28 18.02 1.99
N LEU A 146 -1.02 17.31 2.85
CA LEU A 146 -0.59 16.03 3.44
C LEU A 146 -0.51 14.91 2.40
N ASN A 147 -1.48 14.83 1.48
CA ASN A 147 -1.45 13.91 0.35
C ASN A 147 -0.23 14.17 -0.55
N GLY A 148 -0.04 15.43 -0.95
CA GLY A 148 1.10 15.83 -1.77
C GLY A 148 2.44 15.54 -1.09
N LEU A 149 2.58 15.83 0.20
CA LEU A 149 3.79 15.54 0.96
C LEU A 149 4.06 14.04 1.06
N SER A 150 3.05 13.23 1.36
CA SER A 150 3.22 11.77 1.45
C SER A 150 3.64 11.17 0.12
N LEU A 151 3.07 11.63 -1.00
CA LEU A 151 3.46 11.20 -2.34
C LEU A 151 4.87 11.71 -2.72
N LEU A 152 5.24 12.93 -2.33
CA LEU A 152 6.58 13.46 -2.55
C LEU A 152 7.64 12.62 -1.81
N VAL A 153 7.41 12.31 -0.54
CA VAL A 153 8.29 11.42 0.24
C VAL A 153 8.35 10.04 -0.42
N SER A 154 7.21 9.51 -0.87
CA SER A 154 7.15 8.22 -1.57
C SER A 154 7.96 8.24 -2.87
N ALA A 155 7.93 9.33 -3.64
CA ALA A 155 8.70 9.51 -4.86
C ALA A 155 10.21 9.56 -4.58
N VAL A 156 10.63 10.31 -3.56
CA VAL A 156 12.03 10.39 -3.13
C VAL A 156 12.53 9.02 -2.68
N VAL A 157 11.76 8.30 -1.86
CA VAL A 157 12.09 6.93 -1.45
C VAL A 157 12.14 5.99 -2.66
N SER A 158 11.28 6.20 -3.66
CA SER A 158 11.28 5.38 -4.88
C SER A 158 12.52 5.57 -5.73
N LEU A 159 13.32 6.63 -5.55
CA LEU A 159 14.62 6.79 -6.21
C LEU A 159 15.64 5.73 -5.76
N PHE A 160 15.45 5.11 -4.58
CA PHE A 160 16.25 3.96 -4.15
C PHE A 160 16.13 2.75 -5.10
N GLN A 161 15.16 2.74 -6.02
CA GLN A 161 15.14 1.75 -7.08
C GLN A 161 16.42 1.77 -7.94
N ILE A 162 17.05 2.93 -8.12
CA ILE A 162 18.26 3.11 -8.96
C ILE A 162 19.44 2.28 -8.42
N PRO A 163 19.88 2.44 -7.15
CA PRO A 163 20.94 1.60 -6.60
C PRO A 163 20.51 0.13 -6.51
N MET A 164 19.22 -0.17 -6.31
CA MET A 164 18.74 -1.55 -6.34
C MET A 164 18.87 -2.20 -7.73
N PHE A 165 18.65 -1.46 -8.81
CA PHE A 165 18.93 -1.93 -10.17
C PHE A 165 20.42 -2.06 -10.44
N ALA A 166 21.25 -1.14 -9.92
CA ALA A 166 22.71 -1.28 -10.02
C ALA A 166 23.23 -2.55 -9.31
N LEU A 167 22.64 -2.92 -8.17
CA LEU A 167 22.92 -4.19 -7.50
C LEU A 167 22.44 -5.40 -8.33
N LEU A 168 21.31 -5.27 -9.01
CA LEU A 168 20.77 -6.32 -9.88
C LEU A 168 21.71 -6.59 -11.06
N ASP A 169 22.15 -5.54 -11.77
CA ASP A 169 22.99 -5.67 -12.96
C ASP A 169 24.44 -6.00 -12.64
N GLY A 170 24.94 -5.61 -11.46
CA GLY A 170 26.30 -5.91 -11.01
C GLY A 170 26.42 -7.28 -10.34
N PRO A 171 26.47 -7.35 -8.99
CA PRO A 171 26.80 -8.58 -8.25
C PRO A 171 25.82 -9.73 -8.45
N TYR A 172 24.57 -9.45 -8.83
CA TYR A 172 23.54 -10.48 -8.99
C TYR A 172 23.37 -10.96 -10.44
N ASN A 173 24.23 -10.52 -11.38
CA ASN A 173 24.22 -10.93 -12.80
C ASN A 173 22.85 -10.78 -13.49
N GLY A 174 21.98 -9.90 -12.99
CA GLY A 174 20.60 -9.69 -13.44
C GLY A 174 19.53 -10.51 -12.72
N ASP A 175 19.85 -11.22 -11.62
CA ASP A 175 18.88 -12.02 -10.85
C ASP A 175 18.12 -11.15 -9.84
N PRO A 176 16.79 -10.96 -10.01
CA PRO A 176 15.98 -10.16 -9.10
C PRO A 176 15.67 -10.84 -7.76
N THR A 177 16.04 -12.11 -7.57
CA THR A 177 15.63 -12.91 -6.42
C THR A 177 16.05 -12.27 -5.09
N TRP A 178 17.32 -11.90 -4.93
CA TRP A 178 17.83 -11.33 -3.66
C TRP A 178 17.26 -9.95 -3.35
N VAL A 179 17.06 -9.12 -4.37
CA VAL A 179 16.41 -7.81 -4.22
C VAL A 179 14.95 -8.01 -3.78
N ASN A 180 14.24 -8.97 -4.38
CA ASN A 180 12.87 -9.30 -3.99
C ASN A 180 12.77 -9.89 -2.58
N VAL A 181 13.74 -10.71 -2.14
CA VAL A 181 13.80 -11.22 -0.76
C VAL A 181 14.00 -10.08 0.24
N GLY A 182 14.91 -9.15 -0.04
CA GLY A 182 15.10 -7.96 0.80
C GLY A 182 13.82 -7.12 0.91
N LEU A 183 13.16 -6.86 -0.23
CA LEU A 183 11.88 -6.15 -0.26
C LEU A 183 10.76 -6.88 0.48
N LEU A 184 10.73 -8.21 0.42
CA LEU A 184 9.75 -9.02 1.14
C LEU A 184 9.88 -8.82 2.66
N VAL A 185 11.11 -8.84 3.18
CA VAL A 185 11.37 -8.58 4.60
C VAL A 185 10.90 -7.18 4.98
N VAL A 186 11.23 -6.17 4.17
CA VAL A 186 10.77 -4.79 4.42
C VAL A 186 9.23 -4.73 4.38
N GLN A 187 8.56 -5.36 3.43
CA GLN A 187 7.09 -5.38 3.36
C GLN A 187 6.43 -6.00 4.59
N ILE A 188 6.99 -7.10 5.10
CA ILE A 188 6.53 -7.73 6.33
C ILE A 188 6.70 -6.78 7.52
N LEU A 189 7.83 -6.07 7.61
CA LEU A 189 8.04 -5.07 8.67
C LEU A 189 7.02 -3.93 8.60
N VAL A 190 6.60 -3.55 7.41
CA VAL A 190 5.66 -2.43 7.23
C VAL A 190 4.21 -2.83 7.54
N MET A 191 3.90 -4.12 7.67
CA MET A 191 2.62 -4.59 8.23
C MET A 191 2.37 -4.14 9.68
N VAL A 192 3.36 -3.52 10.34
CA VAL A 192 3.16 -2.81 11.60
C VAL A 192 2.14 -1.66 11.46
N HIS A 193 1.99 -1.03 10.29
CA HIS A 193 1.06 0.09 10.08
C HIS A 193 -0.42 -0.26 10.35
N PRO A 194 -1.05 -1.26 9.69
CA PRO A 194 -2.43 -1.63 9.98
C PRO A 194 -2.63 -2.10 11.43
N VAL A 195 -1.63 -2.76 12.03
CA VAL A 195 -1.66 -3.16 13.45
C VAL A 195 -1.68 -1.92 14.36
N TYR A 196 -0.89 -0.90 14.03
CA TYR A 196 -0.87 0.38 14.74
C TYR A 196 -2.21 1.11 14.63
N LEU A 197 -2.79 1.20 13.43
CA LEU A 197 -4.12 1.80 13.23
C LEU A 197 -5.21 1.08 14.02
N TRP A 198 -5.17 -0.26 14.05
CA TRP A 198 -6.13 -1.04 14.82
C TRP A 198 -6.04 -0.77 16.32
N LYS A 199 -4.82 -0.70 16.88
CA LYS A 199 -4.61 -0.33 18.29
C LYS A 199 -5.11 1.08 18.59
N CYS A 200 -4.86 2.04 17.69
CA CYS A 200 -5.31 3.42 17.87
C CYS A 200 -6.84 3.52 17.84
N SER A 201 -7.49 2.90 16.85
CA SER A 201 -8.96 2.87 16.76
C SER A 201 -9.58 2.26 18.02
N LYS A 202 -9.04 1.14 18.53
CA LYS A 202 -9.55 0.51 19.74
C LYS A 202 -9.44 1.40 20.99
N ASN A 203 -8.39 2.22 21.07
CA ASN A 203 -8.21 3.14 22.19
C ASN A 203 -9.18 4.33 22.11
N GLU A 204 -9.45 4.82 20.90
CA GLU A 204 -10.46 5.86 20.64
C GLU A 204 -11.87 5.36 21.00
N ASP A 205 -12.23 4.14 20.59
CA ASP A 205 -13.53 3.52 20.90
C ASP A 205 -13.75 3.36 22.42
N LYS A 206 -12.69 2.96 23.14
CA LYS A 206 -12.72 2.85 24.61
C LYS A 206 -12.91 4.20 25.29
N SER A 207 -12.23 5.24 24.79
CA SER A 207 -12.36 6.59 25.34
C SER A 207 -13.78 7.12 25.14
N SER A 208 -14.35 6.96 23.94
CA SER A 208 -15.71 7.39 23.63
C SER A 208 -16.76 6.67 24.48
N ASN A 209 -16.64 5.35 24.64
CA ASN A 209 -17.55 4.57 25.48
C ASN A 209 -17.46 4.95 26.97
N ASN A 210 -16.26 5.28 27.47
CA ASN A 210 -16.11 5.77 28.84
C ASN A 210 -16.76 7.14 29.02
N THR A 211 -16.59 8.08 28.08
CA THR A 211 -17.23 9.40 28.14
C THR A 211 -18.77 9.29 28.11
N LEU A 212 -19.31 8.44 27.22
CA LEU A 212 -20.76 8.19 27.14
C LEU A 212 -21.31 7.61 28.45
N LYS A 213 -20.61 6.66 29.08
CA LYS A 213 -21.01 6.13 30.40
C LYS A 213 -20.98 7.19 31.50
N ILE A 214 -20.02 8.13 31.47
CA ILE A 214 -19.93 9.21 32.46
C ILE A 214 -21.10 10.20 32.28
N MET A 215 -21.49 10.50 31.04
CA MET A 215 -22.65 11.36 30.76
C MET A 215 -23.96 10.70 31.20
N ASP A 216 -24.17 9.43 30.85
CA ASP A 216 -25.37 8.66 31.25
C ASP A 216 -25.51 8.57 32.79
N TYR A 217 -24.39 8.36 33.49
CA TYR A 217 -24.37 8.32 34.97
C TYR A 217 -24.59 9.69 35.63
N GLY A 218 -24.28 10.78 34.93
CA GLY A 218 -24.54 12.15 35.39
C GLY A 218 -26.02 12.52 35.33
N ASP A 219 -26.71 12.08 34.27
CA ASP A 219 -28.13 12.35 34.07
C ASP A 219 -29.05 11.49 34.96
N THR A 220 -28.58 10.33 35.45
CA THR A 220 -29.38 9.49 36.39
C THR A 220 -29.38 9.99 37.84
N LYS A 221 -28.59 11.01 38.18
CA LYS A 221 -28.44 11.54 39.55
C LYS A 221 -29.12 12.90 39.78
N LEU A 222 -29.90 13.38 38.81
CA LEU A 222 -30.80 14.54 38.92
C LEU A 222 -32.26 14.07 38.95
#